data_AF-A0A0S8GN95-F1
#
_entry.id   AF-A0A0S8GN95-F1
#
_cell.length_a   1.000
_cell.length_b   1.000
_cell.length_c   1.000
_cell.angle_alpha   90.00
_cell.angle_beta   90.00
_cell.angle_gamma   90.00
#
_symmetry.space_group_name_H-M   'P 1'
#
loop_
_entity.id
_entity.type
_entity.pdbx_description
1 polymer ?
#
loop_
_entity_poly.entity_id
_entity_poly.type
_entity_poly.pdbx_seq_one_letter_code
_entity_poly.pdbx_strand_id
1 'polypeptide(L)'
;MFKKIIVIGIVFMFVLSYFNYICPISGKCQKIDSKKVKRLQWIDPLGREPISFKQFQATRLPTAPLKVKTLRRVSAKPIRIPKTNDSLVAVIVNSDLYSRIQTSLDQYVDDLVQDGYTVEVDLWSGGNYQDLRDSLKYKWIHSDLVGAVLVGDLPVPWCELYVWGAEEFPIDYYLMELDGTWSDSDNDGLLEGLSAGSGDLGPEIWVGRLAPSSLVWGSEAQLLENYFTKNHNYRI
;
A
#
# COMPACT_ATOMS: atom_id res chain seq x y z
N MET A 1 41.32 2.90 -48.74
CA MET A 1 40.74 4.17 -49.24
C MET A 1 39.36 4.32 -48.59
N PHE A 2 39.28 5.13 -47.54
CA PHE A 2 38.09 5.28 -46.69
C PHE A 2 36.96 5.98 -47.45
N LYS A 3 35.77 5.36 -47.50
CA LYS A 3 34.52 6.06 -47.81
C LYS A 3 33.54 5.85 -46.66
N LYS A 4 33.16 6.98 -46.07
CA LYS A 4 32.22 7.15 -44.96
C LYS A 4 30.86 6.55 -45.31
N ILE A 5 30.36 5.67 -44.45
CA ILE A 5 28.95 5.26 -44.45
C ILE A 5 28.24 6.20 -43.47
N ILE A 6 27.38 7.05 -44.01
CA ILE A 6 26.37 7.78 -43.25
C ILE A 6 25.21 6.80 -43.05
N VAL A 7 25.05 6.27 -41.84
CA VAL A 7 23.82 5.56 -41.45
C VAL A 7 22.92 6.59 -40.77
N ILE A 8 21.91 7.05 -41.51
CA ILE A 8 20.74 7.74 -40.94
C ILE A 8 19.90 6.65 -40.26
N GLY A 9 20.08 6.51 -38.95
CA GLY A 9 19.24 5.66 -38.11
C GLY A 9 17.95 6.40 -37.78
N ILE A 10 16.92 6.19 -38.59
CA ILE A 10 15.53 6.52 -38.25
C ILE A 10 15.14 5.55 -37.11
N VAL A 11 15.16 6.02 -35.86
CA VAL A 11 14.52 5.31 -34.76
C VAL A 11 13.03 5.60 -34.88
N PHE A 12 12.34 4.69 -35.56
CA PHE A 12 10.89 4.70 -35.69
C PHE A 12 10.29 4.41 -34.31
N MET A 13 9.63 5.43 -33.76
CA MET A 13 8.87 5.39 -32.52
C MET A 13 7.68 4.42 -32.72
N PHE A 14 7.82 3.19 -32.25
CA PHE A 14 6.70 2.26 -32.09
C PHE A 14 6.27 2.27 -30.63
N VAL A 15 5.53 3.29 -30.22
CA VAL A 15 4.64 3.20 -29.05
C VAL A 15 3.31 2.68 -29.58
N LEU A 16 3.20 1.36 -29.66
CA LEU A 16 1.96 0.67 -29.99
C LEU A 16 1.62 -0.27 -28.83
N SER A 17 0.67 0.19 -28.01
CA SER A 17 -0.33 -0.60 -27.30
C SER A 17 0.13 -1.91 -26.65
N TYR A 18 0.51 -1.86 -25.38
CA TYR A 18 0.63 -3.06 -24.53
C TYR A 18 -0.22 -2.92 -23.27
N PHE A 19 -1.54 -2.98 -23.45
CA PHE A 19 -2.46 -3.47 -22.43
C PHE A 19 -3.45 -4.42 -23.10
N ASN A 20 -3.00 -5.67 -23.29
CA ASN A 20 -3.84 -6.78 -23.75
C ASN A 20 -3.26 -8.13 -23.32
N TYR A 21 -2.97 -8.35 -22.03
CA TYR A 21 -2.81 -9.71 -21.46
C TYR A 21 -3.27 -9.65 -20.00
N ILE A 22 -4.56 -9.81 -19.71
CA ILE A 22 -5.29 -11.07 -19.46
C ILE A 22 -4.72 -11.83 -18.25
N CYS A 23 -5.44 -11.66 -17.14
CA CYS A 23 -5.57 -12.55 -15.98
C CYS A 23 -5.32 -14.04 -16.30
N PRO A 24 -4.46 -14.76 -15.55
CA PRO A 24 -4.32 -16.21 -15.71
C PRO A 24 -5.40 -16.90 -14.87
N ILE A 25 -6.66 -16.76 -15.28
CA ILE A 25 -7.73 -17.71 -14.93
C ILE A 25 -8.33 -18.13 -16.25
N SER A 26 -8.40 -19.43 -16.51
CA SER A 26 -8.86 -20.06 -17.76
C SER A 26 -10.36 -19.89 -18.05
N GLY A 27 -10.91 -18.71 -17.83
CA GLY A 27 -12.19 -18.25 -18.36
C GLY A 27 -11.94 -17.22 -19.45
N LYS A 28 -12.75 -17.23 -20.52
CA LYS A 28 -12.82 -16.10 -21.45
C LYS A 28 -13.07 -14.83 -20.63
N CYS A 29 -12.07 -13.99 -20.43
CA CYS A 29 -12.26 -12.68 -19.82
C CYS A 29 -13.09 -11.86 -20.79
N GLN A 30 -14.40 -11.83 -20.56
CA GLN A 30 -15.32 -11.03 -21.34
C GLN A 30 -14.95 -9.58 -21.08
N LYS A 31 -14.45 -8.89 -22.10
CA LYS A 31 -14.18 -7.45 -22.01
C LYS A 31 -15.47 -6.76 -21.55
N ILE A 32 -15.45 -6.19 -20.35
CA ILE A 32 -16.56 -5.40 -19.86
C ILE A 32 -16.62 -4.16 -20.75
N ASP A 33 -17.74 -3.97 -21.44
CA ASP A 33 -18.01 -2.72 -22.13
C ASP A 33 -18.25 -1.66 -21.07
N SER A 34 -17.23 -0.83 -20.82
CA SER A 34 -17.30 0.20 -19.80
C SER A 34 -18.54 1.09 -20.03
N LYS A 35 -18.89 1.41 -21.26
CA LYS A 35 -20.07 2.25 -21.55
C LYS A 35 -21.40 1.68 -21.05
N LYS A 36 -21.47 0.38 -20.70
CA LYS A 36 -22.67 -0.29 -20.17
C LYS A 36 -22.70 -0.43 -18.65
N VAL A 37 -21.64 -0.08 -17.92
CA VAL A 37 -21.67 -0.06 -16.45
C VAL A 37 -22.06 1.32 -15.96
N LYS A 38 -23.07 1.40 -15.10
CA LYS A 38 -23.45 2.64 -14.44
C LYS A 38 -22.31 3.08 -13.52
N ARG A 39 -21.79 4.30 -13.72
CA ARG A 39 -20.79 4.87 -12.81
C ARG A 39 -21.40 5.09 -11.42
N LEU A 40 -20.64 4.69 -10.41
CA LEU A 40 -20.95 5.05 -9.03
C LEU A 40 -20.73 6.55 -8.84
N GLN A 41 -21.46 7.10 -7.88
CA GLN A 41 -21.34 8.51 -7.49
C GLN A 41 -20.70 8.57 -6.12
N TRP A 42 -19.83 9.55 -5.94
CA TRP A 42 -19.32 9.87 -4.62
C TRP A 42 -20.48 10.40 -3.76
N ILE A 43 -20.61 9.86 -2.55
CA ILE A 43 -21.62 10.28 -1.58
C ILE A 43 -20.92 10.44 -0.23
N ASP A 44 -20.86 11.68 0.26
CA ASP A 44 -20.36 12.01 1.58
C ASP A 44 -21.47 12.69 2.40
N PRO A 45 -21.76 12.25 3.63
CA PRO A 45 -22.82 12.85 4.47
C PRO A 45 -22.61 14.33 4.80
N LEU A 46 -21.37 14.83 4.70
CA LEU A 46 -21.01 16.23 4.93
C LEU A 46 -20.86 17.02 3.62
N GLY A 47 -21.17 16.42 2.48
CA GLY A 47 -21.05 17.06 1.16
C GLY A 47 -19.61 17.36 0.74
N ARG A 48 -18.63 16.63 1.29
CA ARG A 48 -17.22 16.77 0.89
C ARG A 48 -16.97 16.04 -0.42
N GLU A 49 -16.12 16.60 -1.26
CA GLU A 49 -15.67 15.99 -2.51
C GLU A 49 -14.28 15.35 -2.33
N PRO A 50 -13.93 14.32 -3.12
CA PRO A 50 -12.57 13.84 -3.22
C PRO A 50 -11.62 14.97 -3.64
N ILE A 51 -10.42 14.96 -3.07
CA ILE A 51 -9.38 15.91 -3.46
C ILE A 51 -8.49 15.33 -4.55
N SER A 52 -7.94 16.20 -5.39
CA SER A 52 -6.94 15.82 -6.40
C SER A 52 -5.60 15.47 -5.78
N PHE A 53 -4.73 14.80 -6.53
CA PHE A 53 -3.35 14.54 -6.10
C PHE A 53 -2.61 15.84 -5.82
N LYS A 54 -2.80 16.85 -6.66
CA LYS A 54 -2.25 18.19 -6.46
C LYS A 54 -2.73 18.85 -5.17
N GLN A 55 -4.03 18.74 -4.86
CA GLN A 55 -4.58 19.25 -3.60
C GLN A 55 -4.02 18.48 -2.41
N PHE A 56 -3.92 17.15 -2.50
CA PHE A 56 -3.30 16.31 -1.50
C PHE A 56 -1.84 16.69 -1.23
N GLN A 57 -1.03 16.87 -2.26
CA GLN A 57 0.35 17.35 -2.14
C GLN A 57 0.42 18.70 -1.43
N ALA A 58 -0.51 19.62 -1.71
CA ALA A 58 -0.56 20.92 -1.05
C ALA A 58 -0.89 20.84 0.45
N THR A 59 -1.48 19.74 0.93
CA THR A 59 -1.70 19.51 2.37
C THR A 59 -0.49 18.90 3.08
N ARG A 60 0.48 18.36 2.33
CA ARG A 60 1.62 17.63 2.87
C ARG A 60 2.74 18.60 3.23
N LEU A 61 3.30 18.40 4.42
CA LEU A 61 4.58 19.02 4.76
C LEU A 61 5.68 18.48 3.83
N PRO A 62 6.76 19.25 3.59
CA PRO A 62 7.93 18.75 2.87
C PRO A 62 8.39 17.41 3.46
N THR A 63 8.74 16.47 2.59
CA THR A 63 9.18 15.14 3.00
C THR A 63 10.38 15.26 3.93
N ALA A 64 10.18 14.93 5.20
CA ALA A 64 11.26 14.82 6.17
C ALA A 64 12.13 13.60 5.84
N PRO A 65 13.42 13.59 6.23
CA PRO A 65 14.27 12.42 6.08
C PRO A 65 13.64 11.18 6.73
N LEU A 66 13.77 10.04 6.08
CA LEU A 66 13.28 8.76 6.58
C LEU A 66 13.87 8.47 7.97
N LYS A 67 12.99 8.14 8.91
CA LYS A 67 13.33 7.65 10.25
C LYS A 67 12.48 6.42 10.55
N VAL A 68 13.16 5.29 10.68
CA VAL A 68 12.55 4.03 11.07
C VAL A 68 13.25 3.52 12.32
N LYS A 69 12.45 3.09 13.30
CA LYS A 69 12.94 2.42 14.50
C LYS A 69 12.09 1.20 14.78
N THR A 70 12.68 0.02 14.65
CA THR A 70 12.08 -1.20 15.19
C THR A 70 12.04 -1.10 16.71
N LEU A 71 10.84 -1.05 17.26
CA LEU A 71 10.62 -0.92 18.68
C LEU A 71 10.74 -2.26 19.38
N ARG A 72 10.08 -3.28 18.81
CA ARG A 72 10.09 -4.65 19.34
C ARG A 72 9.60 -5.64 18.27
N ARG A 73 10.02 -6.89 18.44
CA ARG A 73 9.44 -8.06 17.78
C ARG A 73 8.97 -9.03 18.87
N VAL A 74 7.73 -9.48 18.77
CA VAL A 74 7.10 -10.42 19.70
C VAL A 74 6.79 -11.70 18.93
N SER A 75 7.39 -12.82 19.33
CA SER A 75 7.16 -14.11 18.70
C SER A 75 5.75 -14.62 18.97
N ALA A 76 5.21 -15.36 18.00
CA ALA A 76 3.96 -16.09 18.17
C ALA A 76 3.96 -16.97 19.43
N LYS A 77 2.80 -17.12 20.08
CA LYS A 77 2.66 -18.11 21.15
C LYS A 77 2.61 -19.52 20.53
N PRO A 78 3.33 -20.51 21.07
CA PRO A 78 3.27 -21.87 20.56
C PRO A 78 1.85 -22.42 20.68
N ILE A 79 1.19 -22.64 19.55
CA ILE A 79 -0.14 -23.25 19.50
C ILE A 79 0.02 -24.76 19.68
N ARG A 80 -0.82 -25.38 20.52
CA ARG A 80 -0.80 -26.83 20.82
C ARG A 80 -1.12 -27.75 19.63
N ILE A 81 -1.43 -27.17 18.47
CA ILE A 81 -1.72 -27.86 17.22
C ILE A 81 -0.63 -27.44 16.23
N PRO A 82 -0.03 -28.36 15.46
CA PRO A 82 0.89 -28.01 14.40
C PRO A 82 0.09 -27.31 13.30
N LYS A 83 -0.06 -26.00 13.43
CA LYS A 83 -0.43 -25.12 12.35
C LYS A 83 0.77 -24.19 12.17
N THR A 84 1.34 -24.27 10.98
CA THR A 84 2.25 -23.25 10.45
C THR A 84 1.49 -21.92 10.63
N ASN A 85 2.05 -20.93 11.28
CA ASN A 85 2.87 -19.95 10.59
C ASN A 85 3.44 -19.02 11.66
N ASP A 86 4.74 -19.13 11.99
CA ASP A 86 5.49 -18.06 12.69
C ASP A 86 5.67 -16.81 11.80
N SER A 87 4.89 -16.70 10.72
CA SER A 87 4.95 -15.66 9.72
C SER A 87 4.75 -14.28 10.35
N LEU A 88 5.45 -13.31 9.77
CA LEU A 88 5.56 -11.99 10.32
C LEU A 88 4.37 -11.12 9.88
N VAL A 89 3.78 -10.42 10.84
CA VAL A 89 2.94 -9.24 10.62
C VAL A 89 3.70 -8.00 11.06
N ALA A 90 3.87 -7.05 10.16
CA ALA A 90 4.46 -5.75 10.48
C ALA A 90 3.37 -4.76 10.91
N VAL A 91 3.54 -4.15 12.08
CA VAL A 91 2.70 -3.04 12.55
C VAL A 91 3.55 -1.78 12.48
N ILE A 92 3.32 -0.98 11.44
CA ILE A 92 4.09 0.23 11.16
C ILE A 92 3.27 1.41 11.65
N VAL A 93 3.81 2.18 12.60
CA VAL A 93 3.08 3.21 13.32
C VAL A 93 3.74 4.56 13.11
N ASN A 94 2.95 5.57 12.76
CA ASN A 94 3.42 6.96 12.76
C ASN A 94 3.96 7.31 14.15
N SER A 95 5.24 7.70 14.21
CA SER A 95 5.95 7.92 15.48
C SER A 95 5.30 8.95 16.39
N ASP A 96 4.61 9.94 15.81
CA ASP A 96 3.97 11.04 16.55
C ASP A 96 2.69 10.57 17.28
N LEU A 97 2.12 9.44 16.85
CA LEU A 97 0.91 8.87 17.45
C LEU A 97 1.22 7.84 18.54
N TYR A 98 2.36 7.15 18.45
CA TYR A 98 2.64 5.97 19.26
C TYR A 98 2.41 6.19 20.76
N SER A 99 2.96 7.26 21.33
CA SER A 99 2.83 7.57 22.76
C SER A 99 1.38 7.74 23.24
N ARG A 100 0.48 8.12 22.33
CA ARG A 100 -0.93 8.38 22.63
C ARG A 100 -1.78 7.11 22.53
N ILE A 101 -1.37 6.12 21.74
CA ILE A 101 -2.15 4.90 21.49
C ILE A 101 -1.50 3.64 22.07
N GLN A 102 -0.34 3.75 22.70
CA GLN A 102 0.52 2.64 23.11
C GLN A 102 -0.25 1.51 23.79
N THR A 103 -1.06 1.80 24.80
CA THR A 103 -1.80 0.76 25.55
C THR A 103 -2.73 -0.04 24.64
N SER A 104 -3.50 0.63 23.79
CA SER A 104 -4.42 -0.05 22.86
C SER A 104 -3.69 -0.82 21.76
N LEU A 105 -2.54 -0.31 21.31
CA LEU A 105 -1.67 -0.98 20.34
C LEU A 105 -1.00 -2.21 20.95
N ASP A 106 -0.58 -2.14 22.22
CA ASP A 106 0.01 -3.25 22.95
C ASP A 106 -1.00 -4.41 23.05
N GLN A 107 -2.27 -4.12 23.36
CA GLN A 107 -3.34 -5.12 23.33
C GLN A 107 -3.55 -5.71 21.94
N TYR A 108 -3.53 -4.89 20.88
CA TYR A 108 -3.64 -5.37 19.51
C TYR A 108 -2.49 -6.30 19.11
N VAL A 109 -1.27 -6.00 19.55
CA VAL A 109 -0.11 -6.88 19.35
C VAL A 109 -0.29 -8.20 20.08
N ASP A 110 -0.75 -8.18 21.33
CA ASP A 110 -1.01 -9.39 22.11
C ASP A 110 -2.09 -10.27 21.48
N ASP A 111 -3.14 -9.65 20.93
CA ASP A 111 -4.21 -10.32 20.18
C ASP A 111 -3.66 -11.03 18.95
N LEU A 112 -2.83 -10.37 18.12
CA LEU A 112 -2.20 -10.97 16.95
C LEU A 112 -1.24 -12.11 17.31
N VAL A 113 -0.50 -11.96 18.40
CA VAL A 113 0.40 -13.01 18.92
C VAL A 113 -0.39 -14.21 19.42
N GLN A 114 -1.57 -13.99 19.98
CA GLN A 114 -2.50 -15.06 20.37
C GLN A 114 -3.14 -15.74 19.15
N ASP A 115 -3.38 -15.00 18.07
CA ASP A 115 -3.82 -15.54 16.77
C ASP A 115 -2.72 -16.37 16.07
N GLY A 116 -1.48 -16.33 16.58
CA GLY A 116 -0.37 -17.16 16.14
C GLY A 116 0.65 -16.45 15.25
N TYR A 117 0.60 -15.12 15.14
CA TYR A 117 1.56 -14.36 14.33
C TYR A 117 2.78 -13.94 15.13
N THR A 118 3.95 -13.92 14.49
CA THR A 118 5.06 -13.09 14.95
C THR A 118 4.74 -11.65 14.57
N VAL A 119 4.88 -10.70 15.50
CA VAL A 119 4.55 -9.29 15.25
C VAL A 119 5.78 -8.43 15.45
N GLU A 120 6.11 -7.59 14.46
CA GLU A 120 7.12 -6.54 14.59
C GLU A 120 6.47 -5.17 14.58
N VAL A 121 6.83 -4.32 15.54
CA VAL A 121 6.34 -2.95 15.63
C VAL A 121 7.46 -2.00 15.23
N ASP A 122 7.24 -1.25 14.15
CA ASP A 122 8.15 -0.22 13.66
C ASP A 122 7.54 1.17 13.86
N LEU A 123 8.31 2.08 14.44
CA LEU A 123 7.99 3.51 14.44
C LEU A 123 8.51 4.15 13.17
N TRP A 124 7.64 4.88 12.48
CA TRP A 124 7.90 5.46 11.18
C TRP A 124 7.64 6.97 11.17
N SER A 125 8.57 7.73 10.62
CA SER A 125 8.35 9.13 10.21
C SER A 125 9.21 9.51 9.01
N GLY A 126 8.75 10.49 8.24
CA GLY A 126 9.41 10.92 7.01
C GLY A 126 9.40 9.86 5.91
N GLY A 127 10.30 10.03 4.95
CA GLY A 127 10.40 9.16 3.78
C GLY A 127 9.22 9.27 2.82
N ASN A 128 9.28 8.51 1.73
CA ASN A 128 8.24 8.41 0.71
C ASN A 128 7.60 7.01 0.70
N TYR A 129 6.70 6.77 -0.25
CA TYR A 129 6.03 5.47 -0.35
C TYR A 129 6.95 4.37 -0.89
N GLN A 130 8.00 4.71 -1.65
CA GLN A 130 9.03 3.76 -2.09
C GLN A 130 9.82 3.24 -0.89
N ASP A 131 10.24 4.12 0.03
CA ASP A 131 10.93 3.73 1.26
C ASP A 131 10.10 2.72 2.06
N LEU A 132 8.80 2.97 2.17
CA LEU A 132 7.86 2.07 2.85
C LEU A 132 7.75 0.71 2.15
N ARG A 133 7.62 0.70 0.82
CA ARG A 133 7.59 -0.54 0.04
C ARG A 133 8.91 -1.32 0.14
N ASP A 134 10.04 -0.64 0.09
CA ASP A 134 11.36 -1.27 0.21
C ASP A 134 11.56 -1.91 1.58
N SER A 135 11.06 -1.26 2.64
CA SER A 135 11.03 -1.85 3.99
C SER A 135 10.17 -3.12 4.06
N LEU A 136 8.97 -3.10 3.47
CA LEU A 136 8.08 -4.27 3.40
C LEU A 136 8.70 -5.39 2.57
N LYS A 137 9.27 -5.07 1.40
CA LYS A 137 9.98 -6.02 0.53
C LYS A 137 11.16 -6.67 1.24
N TYR A 138 11.93 -5.90 2.00
CA TYR A 138 13.03 -6.45 2.79
C TYR A 138 12.53 -7.50 3.79
N LYS A 139 11.46 -7.20 4.54
CA LYS A 139 10.86 -8.14 5.51
C LYS A 139 10.23 -9.36 4.82
N TRP A 140 9.61 -9.18 3.66
CA TRP A 140 9.07 -10.29 2.87
C TRP A 140 10.17 -11.26 2.44
N ILE A 141 11.28 -10.76 1.90
CA ILE A 141 12.41 -11.61 1.46
C ILE A 141 13.12 -12.31 2.64
N HIS A 142 13.24 -11.65 3.79
CA HIS A 142 14.14 -12.09 4.86
C HIS A 142 13.45 -12.52 6.16
N SER A 143 12.14 -12.39 6.28
CA SER A 143 11.43 -12.59 7.56
C SER A 143 10.02 -13.15 7.42
N ASP A 144 9.69 -13.77 6.28
CA ASP A 144 8.39 -14.41 6.04
C ASP A 144 7.20 -13.48 6.35
N LEU A 145 7.32 -12.22 5.91
CA LEU A 145 6.25 -11.23 6.03
C LEU A 145 5.03 -11.70 5.23
N VAL A 146 3.89 -11.80 5.89
CA VAL A 146 2.61 -12.13 5.25
C VAL A 146 1.66 -10.93 5.17
N GLY A 147 1.90 -9.90 5.96
CA GLY A 147 1.11 -8.69 5.90
C GLY A 147 1.56 -7.55 6.77
N ALA A 148 0.97 -6.38 6.56
CA ALA A 148 1.26 -5.17 7.31
C ALA A 148 0.01 -4.38 7.68
N VAL A 149 0.08 -3.75 8.86
CA VAL A 149 -0.92 -2.81 9.36
C VAL A 149 -0.25 -1.45 9.52
N LEU A 150 -0.73 -0.49 8.74
CA LEU A 150 -0.23 0.88 8.69
C LEU A 150 -1.09 1.75 9.60
N VAL A 151 -0.51 2.32 10.66
CA VAL A 151 -1.24 3.06 11.70
C VAL A 151 -0.85 4.54 11.67
N GLY A 152 -1.82 5.38 11.37
CA GLY A 152 -1.68 6.83 11.18
C GLY A 152 -1.40 7.24 9.75
N ASP A 153 -1.18 8.54 9.57
CA ASP A 153 -0.76 9.12 8.29
C ASP A 153 0.67 8.70 7.94
N LEU A 154 0.79 7.59 7.21
CA LEU A 154 2.02 7.10 6.60
C LEU A 154 2.05 7.43 5.09
N PRO A 155 3.23 7.42 4.44
CA PRO A 155 3.33 7.60 3.00
C PRO A 155 2.36 6.69 2.23
N VAL A 156 1.78 7.23 1.15
CA VAL A 156 0.80 6.55 0.31
C VAL A 156 1.08 6.94 -1.15
N PRO A 157 1.22 5.98 -2.07
CA PRO A 157 1.34 6.28 -3.49
C PRO A 157 -0.04 6.61 -4.07
N TRP A 158 -0.02 7.34 -5.17
CA TRP A 158 -1.19 7.62 -5.98
C TRP A 158 -1.00 7.01 -7.36
N CYS A 159 -2.11 6.65 -8.00
CA CYS A 159 -2.12 6.21 -9.38
C CYS A 159 -3.04 7.07 -10.24
N GLU A 160 -2.80 7.05 -11.55
CA GLU A 160 -3.69 7.59 -12.55
C GLU A 160 -4.16 6.48 -13.51
N LEU A 161 -5.46 6.42 -13.78
CA LEU A 161 -6.06 5.49 -14.72
C LEU A 161 -6.97 6.21 -15.71
N TYR A 162 -7.06 5.66 -16.93
CA TYR A 162 -7.82 6.23 -18.05
C TYR A 162 -9.01 5.38 -18.50
N VAL A 163 -9.54 4.50 -17.63
CA VAL A 163 -10.59 3.52 -18.00
C VAL A 163 -11.95 4.19 -18.22
N TRP A 164 -12.26 5.23 -17.43
CA TRP A 164 -13.57 5.92 -17.41
C TRP A 164 -13.43 7.45 -17.61
N GLY A 165 -12.32 7.86 -18.22
CA GLY A 165 -11.76 9.21 -18.10
C GLY A 165 -10.53 9.19 -17.20
N ALA A 166 -9.86 10.34 -17.06
CA ALA A 166 -8.74 10.49 -16.13
C ALA A 166 -9.28 10.41 -14.68
N GLU A 167 -8.76 9.43 -13.93
CA GLU A 167 -9.08 9.20 -12.53
C GLU A 167 -7.76 9.07 -11.77
N GLU A 168 -7.62 9.80 -10.67
CA GLU A 168 -6.46 9.72 -9.78
C GLU A 168 -6.92 9.35 -8.36
N PHE A 169 -6.19 8.46 -7.70
CA PHE A 169 -6.53 8.03 -6.34
C PHE A 169 -5.35 7.37 -5.61
N PRO A 170 -5.33 7.38 -4.26
CA PRO A 170 -4.34 6.66 -3.48
C PRO A 170 -4.49 5.14 -3.61
N ILE A 171 -3.39 4.40 -3.61
CA ILE A 171 -3.39 2.95 -3.90
C ILE A 171 -2.47 2.14 -2.96
N ASP A 172 -3.02 1.51 -1.93
CA ASP A 172 -2.23 0.61 -1.06
C ASP A 172 -1.83 -0.71 -1.77
N TYR A 173 -2.37 -1.02 -2.95
CA TYR A 173 -1.96 -2.19 -3.75
C TYR A 173 -0.46 -2.18 -4.08
N TYR A 174 0.12 -0.99 -4.26
CA TYR A 174 1.56 -0.80 -4.43
C TYR A 174 2.39 -1.38 -3.28
N LEU A 175 1.85 -1.36 -2.06
CA LEU A 175 2.50 -1.89 -0.85
C LEU A 175 2.23 -3.40 -0.65
N MET A 176 1.33 -3.99 -1.43
CA MET A 176 0.99 -5.41 -1.41
C MET A 176 1.78 -6.20 -2.45
N GLU A 177 1.94 -5.61 -3.64
CA GLU A 177 2.73 -6.11 -4.77
C GLU A 177 4.18 -5.62 -4.62
N LEU A 178 5.07 -6.48 -4.14
CA LEU A 178 6.44 -6.21 -3.73
C LEU A 178 7.48 -6.64 -4.76
N ASP A 179 7.13 -7.52 -5.70
CA ASP A 179 8.08 -8.06 -6.68
C ASP A 179 7.95 -7.46 -8.08
N GLY A 180 6.80 -6.89 -8.42
CA GLY A 180 6.54 -6.18 -9.66
C GLY A 180 7.28 -4.85 -9.82
N THR A 181 7.31 -4.38 -11.08
CA THR A 181 7.85 -3.07 -11.45
C THR A 181 6.72 -2.10 -11.73
N TRP A 182 6.73 -0.99 -11.00
CA TRP A 182 5.77 0.10 -11.15
C TRP A 182 6.39 1.24 -11.96
N SER A 183 5.60 1.90 -12.80
CA SER A 183 6.05 3.01 -13.64
C SER A 183 5.21 4.27 -13.41
N ASP A 184 5.92 5.41 -13.48
CA ASP A 184 5.42 6.77 -13.61
C ASP A 184 6.17 7.34 -14.84
N SER A 185 5.50 7.33 -15.98
CA SER A 185 6.09 7.49 -17.30
C SER A 185 6.30 8.95 -17.66
N ASP A 186 5.41 9.82 -17.18
CA ASP A 186 5.50 11.27 -17.37
C ASP A 186 6.14 12.01 -16.17
N ASN A 187 6.46 11.29 -15.09
CA ASN A 187 7.14 11.76 -13.87
C ASN A 187 6.35 12.83 -13.13
N ASP A 188 5.02 12.73 -13.12
CA ASP A 188 4.15 13.64 -12.40
C ASP A 188 3.91 13.21 -10.93
N GLY A 189 4.37 12.01 -10.55
CA GLY A 189 4.21 11.41 -9.23
C GLY A 189 3.02 10.46 -9.10
N LEU A 190 2.30 10.21 -10.19
CA LEU A 190 1.20 9.24 -10.29
C LEU A 190 1.69 7.98 -11.00
N LEU A 191 1.42 6.83 -10.39
CA LEU A 191 1.74 5.54 -11.01
C LEU A 191 0.72 5.20 -12.09
N GLU A 192 1.15 4.86 -13.31
CA GLU A 192 0.23 4.47 -14.40
C GLU A 192 0.39 3.01 -14.85
N GLY A 193 1.50 2.37 -14.50
CA GLY A 193 1.82 1.02 -14.96
C GLY A 193 2.34 0.09 -13.87
N LEU A 194 2.03 -1.19 -14.05
CA LEU A 194 2.57 -2.30 -13.29
C LEU A 194 2.87 -3.46 -14.25
N SER A 195 4.09 -3.99 -14.19
CA SER A 195 4.46 -5.26 -14.80
C SER A 195 4.78 -6.30 -13.74
N ALA A 196 4.30 -7.53 -13.97
CA ALA A 196 4.54 -8.69 -13.14
C ALA A 196 6.03 -8.90 -12.86
N GLY A 197 6.37 -9.24 -11.61
CA GLY A 197 7.70 -9.72 -11.26
C GLY A 197 7.80 -11.22 -11.53
N SER A 198 7.80 -12.04 -10.47
CA SER A 198 8.18 -13.46 -10.53
C SER A 198 7.11 -14.38 -11.14
N GLY A 199 6.09 -13.85 -11.80
CA GLY A 199 5.18 -14.65 -12.63
C GLY A 199 3.72 -14.20 -12.67
N ASP A 200 3.28 -13.31 -11.78
CA ASP A 200 1.92 -12.77 -11.79
C ASP A 200 1.87 -11.29 -11.34
N LEU A 201 0.65 -10.76 -11.29
CA LEU A 201 0.34 -9.41 -10.82
C LEU A 201 -0.41 -9.49 -9.50
N GLY A 202 -0.17 -10.54 -8.70
CA GLY A 202 -0.87 -10.80 -7.44
C GLY A 202 -0.13 -10.18 -6.25
N PRO A 203 -0.84 -9.88 -5.16
CA PRO A 203 -0.18 -9.34 -3.97
C PRO A 203 0.70 -10.41 -3.29
N GLU A 204 1.95 -10.08 -2.96
CA GLU A 204 2.83 -10.88 -2.11
C GLU A 204 2.38 -10.89 -0.65
N ILE A 205 1.81 -9.78 -0.19
CA ILE A 205 1.34 -9.59 1.20
C ILE A 205 -0.02 -8.89 1.22
N TRP A 206 -0.76 -9.02 2.32
CA TRP A 206 -1.91 -8.15 2.58
C TRP A 206 -1.50 -6.86 3.31
N VAL A 207 -2.18 -5.75 3.04
CA VAL A 207 -1.97 -4.48 3.74
C VAL A 207 -3.31 -3.92 4.24
N GLY A 208 -3.34 -3.47 5.49
CA GLY A 208 -4.43 -2.68 6.06
C GLY A 208 -3.94 -1.31 6.51
N ARG A 209 -4.73 -0.25 6.31
CA ARG A 209 -4.40 1.11 6.73
C ARG A 209 -5.45 1.69 7.68
N LEU A 210 -4.97 2.24 8.78
CA LEU A 210 -5.74 2.95 9.81
C LEU A 210 -5.26 4.40 9.86
N ALA A 211 -5.81 5.28 9.00
CA ALA A 211 -5.43 6.70 8.92
C ALA A 211 -6.65 7.62 9.14
N PRO A 212 -7.10 7.81 10.40
CA PRO A 212 -8.33 8.55 10.67
C PRO A 212 -8.15 10.07 10.75
N SER A 213 -7.03 10.63 10.30
CA SER A 213 -6.70 12.06 10.32
C SER A 213 -7.72 12.96 9.59
N SER A 214 -8.39 12.42 8.57
CA SER A 214 -9.44 13.12 7.80
C SER A 214 -10.83 13.08 8.46
N LEU A 215 -10.98 12.37 9.59
CA LEU A 215 -12.25 12.24 10.30
C LEU A 215 -12.39 13.34 11.36
N VAL A 216 -13.56 14.01 11.36
CA VAL A 216 -13.79 15.23 12.15
C VAL A 216 -14.52 15.00 13.48
N TRP A 217 -14.94 13.77 13.78
CA TRP A 217 -15.78 13.43 14.94
C TRP A 217 -14.99 12.85 16.13
N GLY A 218 -13.68 13.00 16.13
CA GLY A 218 -12.80 12.59 17.23
C GLY A 218 -11.35 12.91 16.92
N SER A 219 -10.49 12.91 17.94
CA SER A 219 -9.05 12.98 17.68
C SER A 219 -8.55 11.66 17.08
N GLU A 220 -7.49 11.73 16.27
CA GLU A 220 -6.92 10.55 15.62
C GLU A 220 -6.62 9.40 16.60
N ALA A 221 -5.99 9.73 17.74
CA ALA A 221 -5.70 8.75 18.80
C ALA A 221 -6.98 8.09 19.37
N GLN A 222 -8.01 8.88 19.68
CA GLN A 222 -9.28 8.33 20.18
C GLN A 222 -9.96 7.41 19.16
N LEU A 223 -9.88 7.73 17.86
CA LEU A 223 -10.47 6.90 16.81
C LEU A 223 -9.70 5.59 16.63
N LEU A 224 -8.37 5.62 16.73
CA LEU A 224 -7.53 4.42 16.71
C LEU A 224 -7.76 3.55 17.96
N GLU A 225 -7.80 4.14 19.15
CA GLU A 225 -8.13 3.42 20.39
C GLU A 225 -9.49 2.71 20.27
N ASN A 226 -10.51 3.42 19.79
CA ASN A 226 -11.84 2.84 19.56
C ASN A 226 -11.82 1.69 18.55
N TYR A 227 -11.01 1.79 17.49
CA TYR A 227 -10.83 0.70 16.53
C TYR A 227 -10.21 -0.52 17.22
N PHE A 228 -9.10 -0.35 17.95
CA PHE A 228 -8.42 -1.45 18.64
C PHE A 228 -9.30 -2.09 19.71
N THR A 229 -10.07 -1.30 20.47
CA THR A 229 -11.06 -1.83 21.42
C THR A 229 -12.12 -2.69 20.74
N LYS A 230 -12.69 -2.23 19.61
CA LYS A 230 -13.68 -3.03 18.86
C LYS A 230 -13.05 -4.31 18.30
N ASN A 231 -11.81 -4.23 17.85
CA ASN A 231 -11.09 -5.35 17.29
C ASN A 231 -10.77 -6.41 18.36
N HIS A 232 -10.36 -5.98 19.56
CA HIS A 232 -10.20 -6.86 20.71
C HIS A 232 -11.53 -7.51 21.12
N ASN A 233 -12.59 -6.70 21.25
CA ASN A 233 -13.93 -7.18 21.62
C ASN A 233 -14.53 -8.20 20.65
N TYR A 234 -14.03 -8.27 19.41
CA TYR A 234 -14.44 -9.28 18.43
C TYR A 234 -13.77 -10.65 18.65
N ARG A 235 -12.65 -10.69 19.39
CA ARG A 235 -11.88 -11.92 19.67
C ARG A 235 -12.29 -12.62 20.97
N ILE A 236 -12.98 -11.91 21.85
CA ILE A 236 -13.47 -12.41 23.15
C ILE A 236 -14.90 -12.93 23.01
#